data_AF-W5Y1M9-F1
#
_entry.id   AF-W5Y1M9-F1
#
_cell.length_a   1.000
_cell.length_b   1.000
_cell.length_c   1.000
_cell.angle_alpha   90.00
_cell.angle_beta   90.00
_cell.angle_gamma   90.00
#
_symmetry.space_group_name_H-M   'P 1'
#
loop_
_entity.id
_entity.type
_entity.pdbx_description
1 polymer ?
#
loop_
_entity_poly.entity_id
_entity_poly.type
_entity_poly.pdbx_seq_one_letter_code
_entity_poly.pdbx_strand_id
1 'polypeptide(L)'
;MKLSKIAVAGLAAAAAVSLAACSSDNGSSSASSASSSAASSSASQQEAPAPTPTVEELNAILAVATDPNATIDQKIATVQGGETAPELFETMTLSKQESGADFQVVQPILPGYTPNSVLATVNFTLPGKDPQPAENVEFIYENGTWKLSQSWACTLITNTVAPEQVPAMCSDIPTAPSVSDSAVAPAESPAADAPVEQAPAETPAQ
;
A
#
# COMPACT_ATOMS: atom_id res chain seq x y z
N MET A 1 59.71 2.23 3.90
CA MET A 1 60.60 3.11 3.12
C MET A 1 59.76 3.87 2.10
N LYS A 2 59.76 5.21 2.20
CA LYS A 2 59.62 6.26 1.15
C LYS A 2 58.48 6.13 0.10
N LEU A 3 57.43 6.96 0.17
CA LEU A 3 57.32 8.36 -0.32
C LEU A 3 57.48 8.43 -1.86
N SER A 4 56.50 8.88 -2.65
CA SER A 4 56.15 10.31 -2.86
C SER A 4 54.81 10.39 -3.63
N LYS A 5 53.78 11.17 -3.25
CA LYS A 5 53.60 12.63 -3.42
C LYS A 5 53.92 13.15 -4.82
N ILE A 6 52.89 13.51 -5.60
CA ILE A 6 52.83 14.69 -6.47
C ILE A 6 51.37 15.19 -6.46
N ALA A 7 51.23 16.43 -6.02
CA ALA A 7 50.07 17.30 -6.16
C ALA A 7 50.27 18.20 -7.39
N VAL A 8 49.18 18.80 -7.90
CA VAL A 8 49.05 19.99 -8.80
C VAL A 8 47.82 19.74 -9.68
N ALA A 9 46.92 20.66 -9.99
CA ALA A 9 46.48 21.97 -9.52
C ALA A 9 45.18 22.24 -10.32
N GLY A 10 44.35 23.15 -9.83
CA GLY A 10 42.97 23.32 -10.31
C GLY A 10 42.79 23.92 -11.71
N LEU A 11 41.53 23.90 -12.15
CA LEU A 11 40.95 24.82 -13.12
C LEU A 11 39.43 24.82 -12.90
N ALA A 12 38.92 25.92 -12.36
CA ALA A 12 37.50 26.24 -12.36
C ALA A 12 37.11 26.68 -13.77
N ALA A 13 36.03 26.11 -14.32
CA ALA A 13 35.27 26.71 -15.41
C ALA A 13 33.84 26.16 -15.40
N ALA A 14 32.89 27.03 -15.06
CA ALA A 14 31.48 26.80 -15.29
C ALA A 14 31.17 26.92 -16.79
N ALA A 15 30.38 25.98 -17.32
CA ALA A 15 29.68 26.15 -18.59
C ALA A 15 28.38 25.33 -18.53
N ALA A 16 27.27 26.02 -18.26
CA ALA A 16 25.94 25.50 -18.55
C ALA A 16 25.73 25.53 -20.06
N VAL A 17 25.33 24.39 -20.64
CA VAL A 17 24.84 24.32 -22.03
C VAL A 17 23.48 23.65 -21.98
N SER A 18 22.44 24.48 -22.08
CA SER A 18 21.08 24.10 -22.39
C SER A 18 20.97 23.74 -23.88
N LEU A 19 20.58 22.50 -24.20
CA LEU A 19 20.09 22.15 -25.53
C LEU A 19 18.58 22.37 -25.58
N ALA A 20 18.19 23.42 -26.30
CA ALA A 20 16.84 23.64 -26.79
C ALA A 20 16.54 22.69 -27.95
N ALA A 21 15.39 22.02 -27.89
CA ALA A 21 14.68 21.46 -29.04
C ALA A 21 13.20 21.35 -28.66
N CYS A 22 12.21 21.73 -29.46
CA CYS A 22 12.11 22.63 -30.60
C CYS A 22 10.58 22.80 -30.76
N SER A 23 10.02 23.97 -30.46
CA SER A 23 8.66 24.29 -30.90
C SER A 23 8.75 25.56 -31.74
N SER A 24 8.47 25.36 -33.02
CA SER A 24 8.29 26.40 -34.02
C SER A 24 7.05 27.21 -33.65
N ASP A 25 7.16 28.54 -33.54
CA ASP A 25 6.26 29.48 -34.22
C ASP A 25 6.76 30.95 -34.07
N ASN A 26 6.39 31.76 -35.05
CA ASN A 26 6.88 33.07 -35.42
C ASN A 26 6.10 34.22 -34.75
N GLY A 27 6.77 35.23 -34.16
CA GLY A 27 6.10 36.48 -33.80
C GLY A 27 6.89 37.45 -32.92
N SER A 28 7.07 38.68 -33.40
CA SER A 28 7.81 39.77 -32.74
C SER A 28 6.93 40.61 -31.79
N SER A 29 7.58 41.15 -30.76
CA SER A 29 7.27 42.37 -29.98
C SER A 29 6.03 42.39 -29.07
N SER A 30 6.26 42.42 -27.76
CA SER A 30 6.32 43.68 -26.97
C SER A 30 6.11 43.36 -25.48
N ALA A 31 6.96 43.94 -24.64
CA ALA A 31 6.83 43.84 -23.20
C ALA A 31 5.58 44.57 -22.70
N SER A 32 4.80 43.89 -21.86
CA SER A 32 3.95 44.53 -20.85
C SER A 32 3.91 43.64 -19.63
N SER A 33 4.50 44.15 -18.56
CA SER A 33 4.42 43.58 -17.22
C SER A 33 2.96 43.52 -16.78
N ALA A 34 2.44 42.31 -16.66
CA ALA A 34 1.22 42.02 -15.90
C ALA A 34 1.57 40.97 -14.86
N SER A 35 1.72 41.42 -13.62
CA SER A 35 1.71 40.54 -12.44
C SER A 35 0.40 39.77 -12.47
N SER A 36 0.48 38.48 -12.81
CA SER A 36 -0.64 37.55 -12.72
C SER A 36 -0.19 36.46 -11.77
N SER A 37 -0.76 36.49 -10.57
CA SER A 37 -0.74 35.38 -9.64
C SER A 37 -1.07 34.10 -10.41
N ALA A 38 -0.07 33.22 -10.56
CA ALA A 38 -0.32 31.87 -11.00
C ALA A 38 -1.12 31.22 -9.88
N ALA A 39 -2.45 31.28 -10.00
CA ALA A 39 -3.31 30.31 -9.36
C ALA A 39 -2.76 28.94 -9.77
N SER A 40 -2.23 28.21 -8.80
CA SER A 40 -1.97 26.78 -8.95
C SER A 40 -3.31 26.13 -9.24
N SER A 41 -3.69 26.11 -10.52
CA SER A 41 -4.73 25.24 -11.02
C SER A 41 -4.20 23.84 -10.79
N SER A 42 -4.61 23.25 -9.68
CA SER A 42 -4.66 21.80 -9.50
C SER A 42 -5.55 21.27 -10.61
N ALA A 43 -4.98 21.11 -11.80
CA ALA A 43 -5.50 20.20 -12.78
C ALA A 43 -5.51 18.85 -12.08
N SER A 44 -6.69 18.39 -11.72
CA SER A 44 -6.96 17.00 -11.46
C SER A 44 -6.49 16.24 -12.70
N GLN A 45 -5.22 15.83 -12.69
CA GLN A 45 -4.69 14.84 -13.60
C GLN A 45 -5.56 13.63 -13.36
N GLN A 46 -6.47 13.39 -14.30
CA GLN A 46 -7.15 12.12 -14.40
C GLN A 46 -6.04 11.10 -14.62
N GLU A 47 -5.62 10.46 -13.52
CA GLU A 47 -4.60 9.41 -13.53
C GLU A 47 -5.04 8.40 -14.58
N ALA A 48 -4.19 8.16 -15.58
CA ALA A 48 -4.45 7.11 -16.55
C ALA A 48 -4.69 5.80 -15.78
N PRO A 49 -5.59 4.92 -16.24
CA PRO A 49 -5.83 3.65 -15.57
C PRO A 49 -4.49 2.93 -15.38
N ALA A 50 -4.25 2.45 -14.16
CA ALA A 50 -3.01 1.74 -13.83
C ALA A 50 -2.75 0.62 -14.85
N PRO A 51 -1.50 0.47 -15.35
CA PRO A 51 -1.17 -0.60 -16.27
C PRO A 51 -1.38 -1.96 -15.60
N THR A 52 -1.90 -2.95 -16.33
CA THR A 52 -2.12 -4.28 -15.77
C THR A 52 -0.77 -4.92 -15.42
N PRO A 53 -0.54 -5.34 -14.16
CA PRO A 53 0.74 -5.87 -13.74
C PRO A 53 0.97 -7.28 -14.30
N THR A 54 2.24 -7.64 -14.43
CA THR A 54 2.65 -9.01 -14.78
C THR A 54 2.97 -9.81 -13.52
N VAL A 55 2.90 -11.14 -13.61
CA VAL A 55 3.32 -12.04 -12.51
C VAL A 55 4.77 -11.80 -12.10
N GLU A 56 5.66 -11.55 -13.07
CA GLU A 56 7.08 -11.28 -12.82
C GLU A 56 7.29 -9.97 -12.06
N GLU A 57 6.52 -8.93 -12.40
CA GLU A 57 6.58 -7.64 -11.72
C GLU A 57 6.11 -7.76 -10.26
N LEU A 58 4.98 -8.44 -10.01
CA LEU A 58 4.48 -8.65 -8.65
C LEU A 58 5.43 -9.55 -7.83
N ASN A 59 6.05 -10.55 -8.46
CA ASN A 59 7.07 -11.37 -7.81
C ASN A 59 8.31 -10.57 -7.44
N ALA A 60 8.74 -9.64 -8.29
CA ALA A 60 9.88 -8.78 -8.01
C ALA A 60 9.64 -7.90 -6.77
N ILE A 61 8.41 -7.41 -6.58
CA ILE A 61 8.03 -6.64 -5.38
C ILE A 61 8.24 -7.50 -4.11
N LEU A 62 7.69 -8.71 -4.09
CA LEU A 62 7.81 -9.62 -2.94
C LEU A 62 9.26 -10.04 -2.68
N ALA A 63 10.03 -10.24 -3.74
CA ALA A 63 11.45 -10.57 -3.67
C ALA A 63 12.24 -9.43 -3.02
N VAL A 64 12.09 -8.20 -3.51
CA VAL A 64 12.80 -7.02 -2.96
C VAL A 64 12.38 -6.73 -1.52
N ALA A 65 11.09 -6.86 -1.20
CA ALA A 65 10.58 -6.66 0.17
C ALA A 65 11.31 -7.54 1.20
N THR A 66 11.67 -8.76 0.81
CA THR A 66 12.28 -9.79 1.68
C THR A 66 13.77 -10.03 1.42
N ASP A 67 14.40 -9.30 0.50
CA ASP A 67 15.81 -9.51 0.11
C ASP A 67 16.77 -8.90 1.15
N PRO A 68 17.69 -9.67 1.76
CA PRO A 68 18.68 -9.14 2.70
C PRO A 68 19.67 -8.13 2.09
N ASN A 69 19.79 -8.08 0.77
CA ASN A 69 20.72 -7.19 0.07
C ASN A 69 20.05 -5.91 -0.44
N ALA A 70 18.71 -5.84 -0.44
CA ALA A 70 17.99 -4.65 -0.86
C ALA A 70 18.14 -3.54 0.17
N THR A 71 18.30 -2.30 -0.30
CA THR A 71 18.35 -1.13 0.59
C THR A 71 16.99 -0.86 1.22
N ILE A 72 16.98 -0.13 2.34
CA ILE A 72 15.73 0.21 3.01
C ILE A 72 14.78 1.01 2.10
N ASP A 73 15.30 1.91 1.26
CA ASP A 73 14.49 2.67 0.29
C ASP A 73 13.85 1.76 -0.76
N GLN A 74 14.58 0.75 -1.25
CA GLN A 74 14.04 -0.24 -2.19
C GLN A 74 12.93 -1.07 -1.56
N LYS A 75 13.10 -1.45 -0.29
CA LYS A 75 12.09 -2.16 0.50
C LYS A 75 10.86 -1.29 0.75
N ILE A 76 11.04 -0.04 1.17
CA ILE A 76 9.96 0.94 1.36
C ILE A 76 9.15 1.12 0.06
N ALA A 77 9.82 1.13 -1.10
CA ALA A 77 9.14 1.23 -2.39
C ALA A 77 8.26 0.02 -2.74
N THR A 78 8.36 -1.10 -2.02
CA THR A 78 7.61 -2.34 -2.30
C THR A 78 6.33 -2.49 -1.48
N VAL A 79 6.14 -1.71 -0.41
CA VAL A 79 4.99 -1.82 0.50
C VAL A 79 4.38 -0.44 0.71
N GLN A 80 3.06 -0.33 0.58
CA GLN A 80 2.35 0.91 0.87
C GLN A 80 2.55 1.32 2.33
N GLY A 81 2.96 2.57 2.56
CA GLY A 81 3.25 3.10 3.89
C GLY A 81 4.52 2.52 4.54
N GLY A 82 5.36 1.78 3.80
CA GLY A 82 6.57 1.13 4.33
C GLY A 82 7.57 2.08 5.00
N GLU A 83 7.54 3.37 4.64
CA GLU A 83 8.35 4.43 5.28
C GLU A 83 8.06 4.60 6.78
N THR A 84 6.87 4.21 7.22
CA THR A 84 6.43 4.32 8.62
C THR A 84 6.83 3.10 9.47
N ALA A 85 7.31 2.01 8.84
CA ALA A 85 7.74 0.81 9.53
C ALA A 85 8.98 0.16 8.87
N PRO A 86 10.16 0.79 8.93
CA PRO A 86 11.38 0.22 8.36
C PRO A 86 11.81 -1.10 9.03
N GLU A 87 11.58 -1.27 10.34
CA GLU A 87 11.95 -2.49 11.09
C GLU A 87 11.15 -3.73 10.67
N LEU A 88 10.01 -3.51 10.03
CA LEU A 88 9.19 -4.56 9.40
C LEU A 88 10.05 -5.40 8.44
N PHE A 89 10.76 -4.71 7.55
CA PHE A 89 11.45 -5.37 6.46
C PHE A 89 12.62 -6.20 6.97
N GLU A 90 13.28 -5.77 8.05
CA GLU A 90 14.31 -6.58 8.70
C GLU A 90 13.70 -7.87 9.27
N THR A 91 12.58 -7.76 9.98
CA THR A 91 11.87 -8.92 10.55
C THR A 91 11.39 -9.89 9.46
N MET A 92 10.81 -9.39 8.37
CA MET A 92 10.41 -10.23 7.22
C MET A 92 11.62 -10.93 6.57
N THR A 93 12.71 -10.20 6.43
CA THR A 93 13.94 -10.72 5.80
C THR A 93 14.59 -11.79 6.66
N LEU A 94 14.65 -11.60 7.98
CA LEU A 94 15.13 -12.61 8.93
C LEU A 94 14.20 -13.83 8.93
N SER A 95 12.89 -13.62 9.05
CA SER A 95 11.90 -14.69 9.04
C SER A 95 11.99 -15.55 7.78
N LYS A 96 12.18 -14.95 6.59
CA LYS A 96 12.38 -15.70 5.34
C LYS A 96 13.69 -16.48 5.33
N GLN A 97 14.79 -15.92 5.85
CA GLN A 97 16.07 -16.60 5.93
C GLN A 97 16.05 -17.80 6.89
N GLU A 98 15.41 -17.65 8.05
CA GLU A 98 15.31 -18.71 9.05
C GLU A 98 14.36 -19.84 8.61
N SER A 99 13.24 -19.48 7.99
CA SER A 99 12.24 -20.46 7.52
C SER A 99 12.61 -21.11 6.18
N GLY A 100 13.48 -20.48 5.39
CA GLY A 100 13.77 -20.89 4.01
C GLY A 100 12.58 -20.74 3.07
N ALA A 101 11.59 -19.92 3.42
CA ALA A 101 10.37 -19.75 2.65
C ALA A 101 10.59 -19.09 1.29
N ASP A 102 9.76 -19.47 0.32
CA ASP A 102 9.68 -18.86 -1.01
C ASP A 102 8.25 -18.38 -1.31
N PHE A 103 8.15 -17.26 -2.03
CA PHE A 103 6.88 -16.64 -2.40
C PHE A 103 6.79 -16.54 -3.92
N GLN A 104 5.72 -17.07 -4.50
CA GLN A 104 5.50 -17.05 -5.94
C GLN A 104 4.06 -16.65 -6.28
N VAL A 105 3.92 -15.47 -6.86
CA VAL A 105 2.70 -15.01 -7.52
C VAL A 105 2.38 -15.95 -8.68
N VAL A 106 1.13 -16.37 -8.76
CA VAL A 106 0.58 -17.18 -9.84
C VAL A 106 -0.66 -16.51 -10.43
N GLN A 107 -1.01 -16.89 -11.66
CA GLN A 107 -2.25 -16.47 -12.28
C GLN A 107 -3.47 -17.19 -11.66
N PRO A 108 -4.66 -16.58 -11.69
CA PRO A 108 -4.99 -15.29 -12.32
C PRO A 108 -4.64 -14.07 -11.45
N ILE A 109 -4.36 -12.94 -12.12
CA ILE A 109 -4.36 -11.62 -11.49
C ILE A 109 -5.71 -10.98 -11.82
N LEU A 110 -6.46 -10.60 -10.79
CA LEU A 110 -7.80 -10.04 -10.89
C LEU A 110 -7.80 -8.55 -10.54
N PRO A 111 -8.75 -7.76 -11.05
CA PRO A 111 -8.97 -6.40 -10.56
C PRO A 111 -9.25 -6.40 -9.05
N GLY A 112 -8.69 -5.44 -8.32
CA GLY A 112 -8.86 -5.30 -6.87
C GLY A 112 -10.04 -4.42 -6.47
N TYR A 113 -10.06 -4.00 -5.21
CA TYR A 113 -11.16 -3.23 -4.62
C TYR A 113 -11.23 -1.78 -5.13
N THR A 114 -10.11 -1.26 -5.63
CA THR A 114 -9.98 0.09 -6.21
C THR A 114 -9.49 0.03 -7.66
N PRO A 115 -9.72 1.08 -8.48
CA PRO A 115 -9.27 1.13 -9.87
C PRO A 115 -7.75 0.95 -10.07
N ASN A 116 -6.95 1.25 -9.05
CA ASN A 116 -5.50 1.15 -9.06
C ASN A 116 -5.00 -0.03 -8.22
N SER A 117 -5.81 -1.08 -8.05
CA SER A 117 -5.44 -2.26 -7.28
C SER A 117 -5.70 -3.55 -8.05
N VAL A 118 -4.93 -4.58 -7.74
CA VAL A 118 -5.15 -5.95 -8.22
C VAL A 118 -5.09 -6.94 -7.07
N LEU A 119 -5.76 -8.07 -7.24
CA LEU A 119 -5.69 -9.22 -6.36
C LEU A 119 -4.97 -10.34 -7.08
N ALA A 120 -3.98 -10.94 -6.43
CA ALA A 120 -3.27 -12.10 -6.95
C ALA A 120 -3.29 -13.25 -5.95
N THR A 121 -2.95 -14.44 -6.44
CA THR A 121 -2.66 -15.60 -5.57
C THR A 121 -1.14 -15.73 -5.43
N VAL A 122 -0.66 -15.87 -4.19
CA VAL A 122 0.76 -16.07 -3.88
C VAL A 122 0.94 -17.43 -3.22
N ASN A 123 1.71 -18.30 -3.85
CA ASN A 123 2.12 -19.56 -3.25
C ASN A 123 3.25 -19.33 -2.26
N PHE A 124 3.02 -19.72 -1.02
CA PHE A 124 4.02 -19.80 0.03
C PHE A 124 4.57 -21.22 0.11
N THR A 125 5.86 -21.39 -0.13
CA THR A 125 6.50 -22.71 -0.12
C THR A 125 7.56 -22.76 0.97
N LEU A 126 7.42 -23.71 1.90
CA LEU A 126 8.45 -24.00 2.90
C LEU A 126 9.27 -25.23 2.46
N PRO A 127 10.55 -25.30 2.83
CA PRO A 127 11.38 -26.48 2.55
C PRO A 127 10.72 -27.76 3.06
N GLY A 128 10.50 -28.74 2.16
CA GLY A 128 9.90 -30.02 2.49
C GLY A 128 8.38 -30.02 2.70
N LYS A 129 7.68 -28.94 2.33
CA LYS A 129 6.21 -28.84 2.35
C LYS A 129 5.65 -28.49 0.98
N ASP A 130 4.41 -28.90 0.73
CA ASP A 130 3.68 -28.49 -0.48
C ASP A 130 3.37 -26.98 -0.47
N PRO A 131 3.34 -26.32 -1.64
CA PRO A 131 2.97 -24.90 -1.75
C PRO A 131 1.60 -24.61 -1.15
N GLN A 132 1.51 -23.58 -0.33
CA GLN A 132 0.27 -23.11 0.28
C GLN A 132 -0.18 -21.81 -0.42
N PRO A 133 -1.32 -21.80 -1.13
CA PRO A 133 -1.80 -20.60 -1.80
C PRO A 133 -2.40 -19.62 -0.79
N ALA A 134 -1.92 -18.38 -0.81
CA ALA A 134 -2.55 -17.23 -0.21
C ALA A 134 -3.36 -16.49 -1.28
N GLU A 135 -4.68 -16.51 -1.14
CA GLU A 135 -5.59 -15.84 -2.07
C GLU A 135 -5.84 -14.39 -1.64
N ASN A 136 -6.29 -13.56 -2.58
CA ASN A 136 -6.64 -12.16 -2.34
C ASN A 136 -5.47 -11.30 -1.85
N VAL A 137 -4.26 -11.59 -2.35
CA VAL A 137 -3.08 -10.75 -2.11
C VAL A 137 -3.26 -9.45 -2.87
N GLU A 138 -3.52 -8.37 -2.15
CA GLU A 138 -3.74 -7.06 -2.77
C GLU A 138 -2.42 -6.33 -3.05
N PHE A 139 -2.29 -5.88 -4.29
CA PHE A 139 -1.26 -4.93 -4.72
C PHE A 139 -1.94 -3.64 -5.17
N ILE A 140 -1.30 -2.51 -4.86
CA ILE A 140 -1.79 -1.17 -5.15
C ILE A 140 -0.75 -0.46 -6.01
N TYR A 141 -1.21 0.18 -7.09
CA TYR A 141 -0.40 1.01 -7.96
C TYR A 141 -0.39 2.44 -7.42
N GLU A 142 0.78 2.90 -7.00
CA GLU A 142 0.95 4.19 -6.34
C GLU A 142 2.24 4.85 -6.83
N ASN A 143 2.16 6.13 -7.21
CA ASN A 143 3.30 6.91 -7.72
C ASN A 143 4.07 6.24 -8.88
N GLY A 144 3.37 5.52 -9.75
CA GLY A 144 3.97 4.88 -10.92
C GLY A 144 4.54 3.47 -10.66
N THR A 145 4.42 2.95 -9.45
CA THR A 145 5.00 1.66 -9.04
C THR A 145 3.95 0.80 -8.32
N TRP A 146 3.95 -0.50 -8.60
CA TRP A 146 3.15 -1.47 -7.85
C TRP A 146 3.77 -1.74 -6.48
N LYS A 147 2.93 -1.77 -5.44
CA LYS A 147 3.31 -2.03 -4.05
C LYS A 147 2.37 -3.07 -3.45
N LEU A 148 2.83 -3.84 -2.47
CA LEU A 148 1.98 -4.66 -1.63
C LEU A 148 1.11 -3.74 -0.75
N SER A 149 -0.17 -4.04 -0.61
CA SER A 149 -1.06 -3.21 0.22
C SER A 149 -0.63 -3.25 1.69
N GLN A 150 -0.83 -2.12 2.38
CA GLN A 150 -0.50 -2.01 3.81
C GLN A 150 -1.34 -3.01 4.62
N SER A 151 -2.62 -3.16 4.30
CA SER A 151 -3.54 -4.11 4.95
C SER A 151 -3.03 -5.55 4.89
N TRP A 152 -2.50 -5.94 3.73
CA TRP A 152 -1.95 -7.27 3.57
C TRP A 152 -0.59 -7.40 4.25
N ALA A 153 0.33 -6.45 4.07
CA ALA A 153 1.60 -6.45 4.79
C ALA A 153 1.39 -6.60 6.30
N CYS A 154 0.42 -5.88 6.86
CA CYS A 154 0.06 -5.94 8.27
C CYS A 154 -0.51 -7.29 8.71
N THR A 155 -1.39 -7.91 7.92
CA THR A 155 -1.91 -9.24 8.26
C THR A 155 -0.81 -10.30 8.22
N LEU A 156 0.18 -10.20 7.33
CA LEU A 156 1.35 -11.10 7.36
C LEU A 156 2.13 -10.96 8.67
N ILE A 157 2.43 -9.73 9.06
CA ILE A 157 3.22 -9.45 10.25
C ILE A 157 2.49 -9.92 11.49
N THR A 158 1.23 -9.53 11.68
CA THR A 158 0.43 -9.90 12.86
C THR A 158 0.28 -11.42 13.03
N ASN A 159 0.35 -12.20 11.95
CA ASN A 159 0.34 -13.67 12.02
C ASN A 159 1.73 -14.29 12.25
N THR A 160 2.82 -13.54 12.01
CA THR A 160 4.19 -14.05 12.07
C THR A 160 4.92 -13.63 13.34
N VAL A 161 4.63 -12.44 13.86
CA VAL A 161 5.35 -11.84 15.00
C VAL A 161 4.42 -11.70 16.21
N ALA A 162 5.00 -11.62 17.41
CA ALA A 162 4.24 -11.36 18.61
C ALA A 162 3.54 -9.98 18.53
N PRO A 163 2.37 -9.79 19.17
CA PRO A 163 1.62 -8.53 19.09
C PRO A 163 2.42 -7.30 19.55
N GLU A 164 3.42 -7.49 20.41
CA GLU A 164 4.32 -6.43 20.90
C GLU A 164 5.35 -5.97 19.85
N GLN A 165 5.55 -6.76 18.79
CA GLN A 165 6.50 -6.50 17.69
C GLN A 165 5.78 -6.02 16.42
N VAL A 166 4.46 -5.84 16.47
CA VAL A 166 3.66 -5.33 15.35
C VAL A 166 3.91 -3.83 15.20
N PRO A 167 4.32 -3.33 14.02
CA PRO A 167 4.54 -1.91 13.80
C PRO A 167 3.27 -1.08 13.98
N ALA A 168 3.42 0.18 14.42
CA ALA A 168 2.30 1.09 14.67
C ALA A 168 1.40 1.31 13.43
N MET A 169 1.96 1.21 12.21
CA MET A 169 1.20 1.30 10.97
C MET A 169 0.17 0.17 10.78
N CYS A 170 0.32 -0.93 11.52
CA CYS A 170 -0.58 -2.07 11.52
C CYS A 170 -1.60 -2.04 12.65
N SER A 171 -1.48 -1.06 13.57
CA SER A 171 -2.39 -0.87 14.70
C SER A 171 -3.56 0.09 14.40
N ASP A 172 -3.44 0.91 13.35
CA ASP A 172 -4.44 1.93 12.96
C ASP A 172 -5.32 1.51 11.78
N ILE A 173 -5.14 0.29 11.25
CA ILE A 173 -6.01 -0.19 10.16
C ILE A 173 -7.40 -0.42 10.76
N PRO A 174 -8.46 0.24 10.27
CA PRO A 174 -9.80 -0.07 10.70
C PRO A 174 -10.07 -1.52 10.31
N THR A 175 -10.05 -2.40 11.30
CA THR A 175 -10.44 -3.80 11.20
C THR A 175 -11.75 -3.82 10.40
N ALA A 176 -11.74 -4.40 9.19
CA ALA A 176 -12.98 -4.78 8.52
C ALA A 176 -13.84 -5.51 9.57
N PRO A 177 -15.12 -5.13 9.75
CA PRO A 177 -15.82 -5.33 11.00
C PRO A 177 -15.83 -6.83 11.32
N SER A 178 -14.98 -7.23 12.26
CA SER A 178 -15.26 -8.41 13.04
C SER A 178 -16.61 -8.15 13.67
N VAL A 179 -17.51 -9.08 13.43
CA VAL A 179 -18.81 -9.23 14.09
C VAL A 179 -18.59 -9.44 15.60
N SER A 180 -18.05 -8.43 16.27
CA SER A 180 -18.06 -8.29 17.70
C SER A 180 -19.24 -7.42 18.02
N ASP A 181 -20.36 -8.12 18.23
CA ASP A 181 -21.36 -7.77 19.23
C ASP A 181 -21.57 -6.25 19.36
N SER A 182 -22.34 -5.71 18.42
CA SER A 182 -23.11 -4.50 18.69
C SER A 182 -24.01 -4.83 19.87
N ALA A 183 -23.51 -4.61 21.08
CA ALA A 183 -24.31 -4.42 22.27
C ALA A 183 -25.25 -3.26 21.94
N VAL A 184 -26.45 -3.65 21.54
CA VAL A 184 -27.56 -2.80 21.16
C VAL A 184 -27.78 -1.81 22.30
N ALA A 185 -27.41 -0.56 22.09
CA ALA A 185 -27.92 0.54 22.89
C ALA A 185 -29.45 0.55 22.70
N PRO A 186 -30.26 0.48 23.78
CA PRO A 186 -31.70 0.47 23.62
C PRO A 186 -32.16 1.83 23.10
N ALA A 187 -32.67 1.83 21.87
CA ALA A 187 -33.42 2.94 21.32
C ALA A 187 -34.70 3.09 22.13
N GLU A 188 -34.76 4.12 22.98
CA GLU A 188 -36.03 4.67 23.41
C GLU A 188 -36.73 5.28 22.19
N SER A 189 -37.87 4.73 21.79
CA SER A 189 -39.06 5.51 21.38
C SER A 189 -40.25 4.62 21.00
N PRO A 190 -41.47 5.17 21.10
CA PRO A 190 -42.65 4.44 21.55
C PRO A 190 -43.51 3.93 20.38
N ALA A 191 -44.25 2.85 20.63
CA ALA A 191 -45.59 2.58 20.10
C ALA A 191 -45.95 1.13 20.45
N ALA A 192 -46.59 0.95 21.61
CA ALA A 192 -47.33 -0.27 21.89
C ALA A 192 -48.67 -0.16 21.15
N ASP A 193 -48.76 -0.77 19.97
CA ASP A 193 -50.04 -1.23 19.43
C ASP A 193 -50.16 -2.74 19.69
N ALA A 194 -51.37 -3.11 20.09
CA ALA A 194 -51.81 -4.37 20.69
C ALA A 194 -51.35 -5.63 19.92
N PRO A 195 -51.31 -6.82 20.56
CA PRO A 195 -52.56 -7.56 20.77
C PRO A 195 -52.53 -8.53 21.98
N VAL A 196 -53.66 -8.76 22.65
CA VAL A 196 -53.95 -10.11 23.18
C VAL A 196 -55.46 -10.32 23.36
N GLU A 197 -55.94 -11.20 22.51
CA GLU A 197 -57.12 -12.04 22.65
C GLU A 197 -57.14 -12.70 24.05
N GLN A 198 -58.15 -12.37 24.87
CA GLN A 198 -58.54 -13.17 26.05
C GLN A 198 -60.07 -13.11 26.22
N ALA A 199 -60.74 -14.18 25.81
CA ALA A 199 -61.90 -14.69 26.52
C ALA A 199 -61.37 -15.81 27.45
N PRO A 200 -61.90 -16.01 28.67
CA PRO A 200 -63.26 -16.54 28.81
C PRO A 200 -64.04 -16.13 30.08
N ALA A 201 -65.31 -16.55 30.07
CA ALA A 201 -66.14 -17.00 31.19
C ALA A 201 -66.61 -15.97 32.27
N GLU A 202 -67.93 -15.70 32.20
CA GLU A 202 -68.94 -15.83 33.26
C GLU A 202 -68.56 -15.51 34.72
N THR A 203 -69.29 -14.58 35.36
CA THR A 203 -70.30 -14.82 36.43
C THR A 203 -70.84 -13.45 36.94
N PRO A 204 -72.15 -13.31 37.28
CA PRO A 204 -72.80 -12.00 37.52
C PRO A 204 -72.99 -11.63 39.02
N ALA A 205 -73.55 -10.42 39.22
CA ALA A 205 -74.15 -9.85 40.45
C ALA A 205 -73.16 -9.24 41.46
N GLN A 206 -73.40 -8.10 42.10
CA GLN A 206 -74.58 -7.24 42.31
C GLN A 206 -74.15 -5.76 42.24
#